data_AF-A0A151P7I2-F1
#
_entry.id   AF-A0A151P7I2-F1
#
_cell.length_a   1.000
_cell.length_b   1.000
_cell.length_c   1.000
_cell.angle_alpha   90.00
_cell.angle_beta   90.00
_cell.angle_gamma   90.00
#
_symmetry.space_group_name_H-M   'P 1'
#
loop_
_entity.id
_entity.type
_entity.pdbx_description
1 polymer ?
#
loop_
_entity_poly.entity_id
_entity_poly.type
_entity_poly.pdbx_seq_one_letter_code
_entity_poly.pdbx_strand_id
1 'polypeptide(L)'
;MQAAKTAKTQARADTLLPVLRLLVTRIPQFVLNKTWLFTMTSPWLLLEKDVFTPLNERLLEIVHIWKTGKKRKGSVLCVVVANYRPIQLFLVKVKADRGEQYKITNRWLLKYLKLVDGKTVNQETLDFELQFDKVYKWTAGSCEEKNAFIRCLWKLNHRYLSGTISFVNVPSCTMEGKQGPQENAKASAEAEIQEEHCVYQEMTPKETADMLKLMEEYEPIVNNAAAFAEQLSSDLQVLDETNLRAIISSERQVMLLMNSIDEALVEVAKVEETLQIHDKLLGSLKQQMDHIQQENFLLHRIESNQEKLMGEILFLTSNLDLNEEHCQVLRQGDLSSPRKVKACIEAVEALSSCMNVQIQPGYRKLQAVAEQLIMFETLKQNFENSFISHITSIFEQQGNTQVPPVMQQTNKLISPTHESYHDELLPYVPLMTWLKNTNPMLFSDLPKVYARSLCRLYEREIKNFFEMARVLLLGRPKDSK
;
A
#
# COMPACT_ATOMS: atom_id res chain seq x y z
N MET A 1 13.46 12.28 51.85
CA MET A 1 12.49 13.11 51.10
C MET A 1 12.37 12.74 49.61
N GLN A 2 13.41 12.26 48.93
CA GLN A 2 13.35 11.81 47.53
C GLN A 2 12.53 10.52 47.31
N ALA A 3 12.62 9.54 48.20
CA ALA A 3 11.86 8.27 48.09
C ALA A 3 10.33 8.45 48.20
N ALA A 4 9.87 9.49 48.91
CA ALA A 4 8.44 9.79 49.04
C ALA A 4 7.87 10.48 47.78
N LYS A 5 8.71 11.19 47.00
CA LYS A 5 8.29 11.78 45.73
C LYS A 5 8.16 10.72 44.64
N THR A 6 9.10 9.79 44.53
CA THR A 6 9.04 8.70 43.54
C THR A 6 7.87 7.75 43.78
N ALA A 7 7.56 7.42 45.03
CA ALA A 7 6.37 6.62 45.37
C ALA A 7 5.05 7.31 44.98
N LYS A 8 4.97 8.64 45.11
CA LYS A 8 3.76 9.41 44.78
C LYS A 8 3.55 9.58 43.27
N THR A 9 4.63 9.61 42.49
CA THR A 9 4.57 9.64 41.02
C THR A 9 4.21 8.27 40.45
N GLN A 10 4.73 7.19 41.03
CA GLN A 10 4.40 5.81 40.62
C GLN A 10 2.93 5.47 40.89
N ALA A 11 2.41 5.83 42.08
CA ALA A 11 1.01 5.65 42.41
C ALA A 11 0.06 6.43 41.48
N ARG A 12 0.46 7.62 41.01
CA ARG A 12 -0.32 8.40 40.02
C ARG A 12 -0.31 7.77 38.63
N ALA A 13 0.80 7.17 38.20
CA ALA A 13 0.89 6.45 36.95
C ALA A 13 0.00 5.19 36.95
N ASP A 14 0.04 4.42 38.03
CA ASP A 14 -0.78 3.20 38.19
C ASP A 14 -2.28 3.49 38.29
N THR A 15 -2.67 4.70 38.70
CA THR A 15 -4.08 5.13 38.73
C THR A 15 -4.58 5.65 37.37
N LEU A 16 -3.70 6.22 36.53
CA LEU A 16 -4.07 6.82 35.24
C LEU A 16 -3.99 5.84 34.05
N LEU A 17 -3.12 4.84 34.12
CA LEU A 17 -2.99 3.79 33.09
C LEU A 17 -4.29 2.98 32.85
N PRO A 18 -5.06 2.59 33.88
CA PRO A 18 -6.36 1.92 33.69
C PRO A 18 -7.41 2.85 33.09
N VAL A 19 -7.38 4.15 33.43
CA VAL A 19 -8.33 5.15 32.94
C VAL A 19 -8.06 5.50 31.47
N LEU A 20 -6.78 5.59 31.08
CA LEU A 20 -6.37 5.74 29.67
C LEU A 20 -6.67 4.48 28.86
N ARG A 21 -6.48 3.28 29.42
CA ARG A 21 -6.94 2.03 28.79
C ARG A 21 -8.46 1.96 28.65
N LEU A 22 -9.22 2.46 29.63
CA LEU A 22 -10.68 2.56 29.54
C LEU A 22 -11.14 3.58 28.50
N LEU A 23 -10.42 4.69 28.33
CA LEU A 23 -10.69 5.70 27.31
C LEU A 23 -10.38 5.20 25.90
N VAL A 24 -9.31 4.43 25.72
CA VAL A 24 -8.96 3.79 24.43
C VAL A 24 -9.92 2.64 24.09
N THR A 25 -10.46 1.93 25.09
CA THR A 25 -11.41 0.82 24.88
C THR A 25 -12.89 1.25 24.81
N ARG A 26 -13.23 2.48 25.22
CA ARG A 26 -14.60 3.03 25.14
C ARG A 26 -14.85 3.98 23.96
N ILE A 27 -13.89 4.17 23.06
CA ILE A 27 -14.22 4.67 21.72
C ILE A 27 -15.01 3.54 21.06
N PRO A 28 -16.30 3.74 20.74
CA PRO A 28 -17.15 2.65 20.30
C PRO A 28 -16.55 1.98 19.07
N GLN A 29 -16.49 0.65 19.15
CA GLN A 29 -16.36 -0.28 18.03
C GLN A 29 -17.45 0.01 17.00
N PHE A 30 -17.24 1.01 16.14
CA PHE A 30 -17.91 1.07 14.85
C PHE A 30 -17.29 -0.02 13.99
N VAL A 31 -17.95 -1.17 14.07
CA VAL A 31 -17.97 -2.27 13.12
C VAL A 31 -17.28 -1.91 11.80
N LEU A 32 -16.21 -2.67 11.52
CA LEU A 32 -15.70 -2.97 10.19
C LEU A 32 -16.86 -3.15 9.20
N ASN A 33 -17.16 -2.11 8.43
CA ASN A 33 -17.61 -2.30 7.06
C ASN A 33 -16.37 -2.20 6.18
N LYS A 34 -15.80 -3.36 5.87
CA LYS A 34 -14.72 -3.61 4.90
C LYS A 34 -15.03 -3.13 3.46
N THR A 35 -16.16 -2.46 3.23
CA THR A 35 -16.59 -1.87 1.96
C THR A 35 -16.32 -0.36 1.84
N TRP A 36 -15.99 0.34 2.92
CA TRP A 36 -15.72 1.81 2.86
C TRP A 36 -14.22 2.18 2.77
N LEU A 37 -13.32 1.26 3.11
CA LEU A 37 -11.87 1.48 3.01
C LEU A 37 -11.32 1.34 1.58
N PHE A 38 -12.11 0.81 0.64
CA PHE A 38 -11.73 0.74 -0.78
C PHE A 38 -12.16 1.97 -1.60
N THR A 39 -12.88 2.93 -1.02
CA THR A 39 -13.40 4.09 -1.77
C THR A 39 -12.71 5.42 -1.48
N MET A 40 -11.64 5.44 -0.69
CA MET A 40 -10.95 6.68 -0.28
C MET A 40 -9.42 6.59 -0.25
N THR A 41 -8.80 5.67 -1.01
CA THR A 41 -7.41 5.90 -1.44
C THR A 41 -7.44 7.03 -2.45
N SER A 42 -6.90 8.19 -2.07
CA SER A 42 -6.85 9.34 -2.98
C SER A 42 -6.18 8.91 -4.30
N PRO A 43 -6.72 9.28 -5.48
CA PRO A 43 -6.12 8.95 -6.77
C PRO A 43 -4.63 9.36 -6.83
N TRP A 44 -4.28 10.41 -6.09
CA TRP A 44 -2.92 10.87 -5.84
C TRP A 44 -2.00 9.78 -5.28
N LEU A 45 -2.37 9.15 -4.16
CA LEU A 45 -1.52 8.19 -3.45
C LEU A 45 -1.26 6.94 -4.30
N LEU A 46 -2.26 6.50 -5.06
CA LEU A 46 -2.14 5.35 -5.95
C LEU A 46 -1.21 5.66 -7.14
N LEU A 47 -1.35 6.84 -7.75
CA LEU A 47 -0.50 7.27 -8.85
C LEU A 47 0.95 7.50 -8.40
N GLU A 48 1.16 8.14 -7.26
CA GLU A 48 2.49 8.41 -6.73
C GLU A 48 3.23 7.10 -6.40
N LYS A 49 2.58 6.16 -5.71
CA LYS A 49 3.17 4.88 -5.31
C LYS A 49 3.38 3.92 -6.48
N ASP A 50 2.38 3.73 -7.35
CA ASP A 50 2.39 2.64 -8.32
C ASP A 50 2.99 3.04 -9.67
N VAL A 51 2.97 4.34 -10.02
CA VAL A 51 3.42 4.82 -11.34
C VAL A 51 4.72 5.63 -11.26
N PHE A 52 4.83 6.57 -10.32
CA PHE A 52 5.94 7.55 -10.32
C PHE A 52 7.10 7.23 -9.37
N THR A 53 6.83 6.63 -8.20
CA THR A 53 7.85 6.11 -7.27
C THR A 53 8.84 5.14 -7.94
N PRO A 54 8.42 4.15 -8.78
CA PRO A 54 9.36 3.29 -9.49
C PRO A 54 10.19 4.01 -10.56
N LEU A 55 9.76 5.19 -11.02
CA LEU A 55 10.47 6.02 -12.01
C LEU A 55 11.35 7.10 -11.36
N ASN A 56 11.47 7.11 -10.02
CA ASN A 56 12.19 8.14 -9.26
C ASN A 56 11.72 9.58 -9.58
N GLU A 57 10.41 9.70 -9.75
CA GLU A 57 9.70 10.88 -10.19
C GLU A 57 8.72 11.33 -9.10
N ARG A 58 8.64 12.64 -8.85
CA ARG A 58 7.73 13.22 -7.85
C ARG A 58 6.52 13.85 -8.51
N LEU A 59 5.33 13.42 -8.09
CA LEU A 59 4.05 13.98 -8.55
C LEU A 59 3.81 15.36 -7.90
N LEU A 60 3.45 16.37 -8.70
CA LEU A 60 3.23 17.74 -8.23
C LEU A 60 1.77 18.19 -8.29
N GLU A 61 1.00 17.73 -9.26
CA GLU A 61 -0.42 18.09 -9.42
C GLU A 61 -1.13 17.08 -10.31
N ILE A 62 -2.43 16.86 -10.07
CA ILE A 62 -3.29 15.99 -10.89
C ILE A 62 -4.55 16.72 -11.33
N VAL A 63 -5.03 16.43 -12.54
CA VAL A 63 -6.33 16.90 -13.03
C VAL A 63 -7.04 15.80 -13.79
N HIS A 64 -8.32 15.59 -13.47
CA HIS A 64 -9.16 14.65 -14.20
C HIS A 64 -9.63 15.30 -15.49
N ILE A 65 -9.36 14.67 -16.64
CA ILE A 65 -9.62 15.24 -17.96
C ILE A 65 -10.44 14.32 -18.88
N TRP A 66 -11.28 14.96 -19.69
CA TRP A 66 -11.95 14.36 -20.84
C TRP A 66 -11.57 15.08 -22.14
N LYS A 67 -11.72 14.40 -23.27
CA LYS A 67 -11.55 15.05 -24.56
C LYS A 67 -12.80 15.88 -24.86
N THR A 68 -12.62 17.18 -25.09
CA THR A 68 -13.71 18.12 -25.39
C THR A 68 -14.57 17.58 -26.54
N GLY A 69 -15.89 17.46 -26.32
CA GLY A 69 -16.87 17.02 -27.32
C GLY A 69 -17.04 15.50 -27.52
N LYS A 70 -16.44 14.61 -26.70
CA LYS A 70 -16.65 13.14 -26.80
C LYS A 70 -17.08 12.50 -25.46
N LYS A 71 -17.97 11.50 -25.48
CA LYS A 71 -18.45 10.80 -24.28
C LYS A 71 -17.36 9.94 -23.58
N ARG A 72 -17.15 10.24 -22.29
CA ARG A 72 -16.73 9.42 -21.14
C ARG A 72 -15.65 8.34 -21.34
N LYS A 73 -14.43 8.72 -21.72
CA LYS A 73 -13.21 8.00 -21.31
C LYS A 73 -12.37 8.92 -20.43
N GLY A 74 -12.52 8.80 -19.12
CA GLY A 74 -11.75 9.59 -18.15
C GLY A 74 -10.26 9.28 -18.29
N SER A 75 -9.42 10.31 -18.32
CA SER A 75 -7.97 10.21 -18.22
C SER A 75 -7.51 11.14 -17.10
N VAL A 76 -6.41 10.84 -16.45
CA VAL A 76 -5.79 11.73 -15.48
C VAL A 76 -4.56 12.34 -16.11
N LEU A 77 -4.37 13.64 -15.95
CA LEU A 77 -3.19 14.35 -16.37
C LEU A 77 -2.39 14.74 -15.14
N CYS A 78 -1.10 14.41 -15.16
CA CYS A 78 -0.19 14.54 -14.02
C CYS A 78 0.98 15.44 -14.41
N VAL A 79 1.35 16.37 -13.53
CA VAL A 79 2.60 17.14 -13.63
C VAL A 79 3.63 16.50 -12.71
N VAL A 80 4.80 16.19 -13.25
CA VAL A 80 5.80 15.35 -12.57
C VAL A 80 7.19 15.96 -12.72
N VAL A 81 8.00 15.89 -11.66
CA VAL A 81 9.42 16.28 -11.67
C VAL A 81 10.27 15.03 -11.56
N ALA A 82 11.21 14.85 -12.49
CA ALA A 82 12.21 13.81 -12.36
C ALA A 82 13.40 14.32 -11.55
N ASN A 83 13.89 13.51 -10.61
CA ASN A 83 14.96 13.88 -9.68
C ASN A 83 16.38 13.74 -10.28
N TYR A 84 16.51 13.60 -11.60
CA TYR A 84 17.80 13.59 -12.29
C TYR A 84 18.36 15.01 -12.43
N ARG A 85 19.69 15.16 -12.50
CA ARG A 85 20.35 16.44 -12.83
C ARG A 85 20.75 16.43 -14.31
N PRO A 86 20.33 17.41 -15.14
CA PRO A 86 19.47 18.56 -14.82
C PRO A 86 18.00 18.18 -14.56
N ILE A 87 17.32 18.95 -13.72
CA ILE A 87 15.91 18.71 -13.35
C ILE A 87 15.04 18.77 -14.61
N GLN A 88 14.26 17.71 -14.85
CA GLN A 88 13.35 17.62 -15.99
C GLN A 88 11.90 17.56 -15.52
N LEU A 89 11.05 18.34 -16.20
CA LEU A 89 9.62 18.43 -15.93
C LEU A 89 8.84 17.70 -17.03
N PHE A 90 7.90 16.86 -16.61
CA PHE A 90 7.08 16.05 -17.49
C PHE A 90 5.60 16.29 -17.26
N LEU A 91 4.85 16.25 -18.35
CA LEU A 91 3.41 16.17 -18.36
C LEU A 91 3.02 14.76 -18.80
N VAL A 92 2.37 14.01 -17.91
CA VAL A 92 2.07 12.59 -18.12
C VAL A 92 0.56 12.38 -18.12
N LYS A 93 0.05 11.72 -19.16
CA LYS A 93 -1.34 11.31 -19.25
C LYS A 93 -1.48 9.85 -18.89
N VAL A 94 -2.35 9.57 -17.93
CA VAL A 94 -2.57 8.25 -17.36
C VAL A 94 -4.03 7.84 -17.55
N LYS A 95 -4.27 6.55 -17.72
CA LYS A 95 -5.63 5.97 -17.76
C LYS A 95 -5.71 4.80 -16.80
N ALA A 96 -6.84 4.70 -16.10
CA ALA A 96 -7.17 3.52 -15.32
C ALA A 96 -7.52 2.36 -16.28
N ASP A 97 -6.84 1.23 -16.16
CA ASP A 97 -7.23 -0.02 -16.80
C ASP A 97 -8.43 -0.63 -16.07
N ARG A 98 -9.19 -1.54 -16.69
CA ARG A 98 -10.45 -2.12 -16.14
C ARG A 98 -10.26 -2.99 -14.87
N GLY A 99 -9.09 -2.95 -14.25
CA GLY A 99 -8.77 -3.57 -12.96
C GLY A 99 -7.63 -2.80 -12.28
N GLU A 100 -7.99 -1.77 -11.51
CA GLU A 100 -7.22 -1.00 -10.49
C GLU A 100 -5.79 -0.49 -10.80
N GLN A 101 -5.22 -0.75 -11.98
CA GLN A 101 -3.88 -0.31 -12.35
C GLN A 101 -3.91 0.88 -13.30
N TYR A 102 -3.13 1.91 -12.96
CA TYR A 102 -2.92 3.09 -13.80
C TYR A 102 -1.81 2.86 -14.82
N LYS A 103 -2.09 3.03 -16.11
CA LYS A 103 -1.11 2.91 -17.20
C LYS A 103 -0.86 4.26 -17.87
N ILE A 104 0.42 4.61 -18.03
CA ILE A 104 0.85 5.80 -18.76
C ILE A 104 0.50 5.63 -20.24
N THR A 105 -0.27 6.56 -20.80
CA THR A 105 -0.65 6.57 -22.22
C THR A 105 0.21 7.52 -23.04
N ASN A 106 0.54 8.69 -22.49
CA ASN A 106 1.35 9.70 -23.18
C ASN A 106 2.24 10.43 -22.17
N ARG A 107 3.42 10.86 -22.62
CA ARG A 107 4.40 11.61 -21.83
C ARG A 107 5.00 12.72 -22.70
N TRP A 108 4.96 13.94 -22.21
CA TRP A 108 5.51 15.13 -22.86
C TRP A 108 6.51 15.83 -21.95
N LEU A 109 7.61 16.36 -22.50
CA LEU A 109 8.47 17.26 -21.74
C LEU A 109 7.82 18.64 -21.67
N LEU A 110 7.79 19.23 -20.48
CA LEU A 110 7.16 20.54 -20.28
C LEU A 110 7.86 21.65 -21.07
N LYS A 111 9.15 21.49 -21.39
CA LYS A 111 9.94 22.42 -22.21
C LYS A 111 9.35 22.62 -23.63
N TYR A 112 8.56 21.68 -24.15
CA TYR A 112 7.95 21.78 -25.47
C TYR A 112 6.54 22.39 -25.45
N LEU A 113 6.02 22.74 -24.28
CA LEU A 113 4.74 23.45 -24.17
C LEU A 113 4.94 24.91 -24.59
N LYS A 114 4.13 25.40 -25.53
CA LYS A 114 4.24 26.76 -26.09
C LYS A 114 3.18 27.71 -25.54
N LEU A 115 1.94 27.23 -25.45
CA LEU A 115 0.78 28.02 -25.04
C LEU A 115 -0.15 27.19 -24.15
N VAL A 116 -0.65 27.83 -23.10
CA VAL A 116 -1.75 27.35 -22.23
C VAL A 116 -2.90 28.34 -22.35
N ASP A 117 -4.02 27.92 -22.92
CA ASP A 117 -5.24 28.73 -23.02
C ASP A 117 -6.30 28.22 -22.05
N GLY A 118 -6.68 29.07 -21.10
CA GLY A 118 -7.70 28.81 -20.09
C GLY A 118 -9.15 28.94 -20.57
N LYS A 119 -9.39 29.37 -21.82
CA LYS A 119 -10.70 29.66 -22.44
C LYS A 119 -11.63 30.56 -21.59
N THR A 120 -11.71 31.81 -22.05
CA THR A 120 -12.62 32.91 -21.65
C THR A 120 -12.70 33.23 -20.15
N VAL A 121 -12.20 34.41 -19.77
CA VAL A 121 -12.09 34.92 -18.38
C VAL A 121 -13.43 35.09 -17.65
N ASN A 122 -14.56 35.19 -18.37
CA ASN A 122 -15.85 35.61 -17.83
C ASN A 122 -16.94 34.51 -17.83
N GLN A 123 -16.62 33.28 -18.23
CA GLN A 123 -17.50 32.11 -18.11
C GLN A 123 -16.72 30.97 -17.47
N GLU A 124 -17.26 30.34 -16.43
CA GLU A 124 -16.69 29.16 -15.77
C GLU A 124 -16.73 27.94 -16.69
N THR A 125 -15.88 27.94 -17.72
CA THR A 125 -15.73 26.79 -18.60
C THR A 125 -14.74 25.81 -17.99
N LEU A 126 -15.08 24.53 -18.03
CA LEU A 126 -14.18 23.45 -17.60
C LEU A 126 -13.12 23.14 -18.68
N ASP A 127 -13.22 23.75 -19.86
CA ASP A 127 -12.35 23.49 -21.00
C ASP A 127 -11.05 24.30 -20.91
N PHE A 128 -9.92 23.68 -21.26
CA PHE A 128 -8.64 24.33 -21.44
C PHE A 128 -7.85 23.66 -22.57
N GLU A 129 -6.86 24.38 -23.10
CA GLU A 129 -6.14 23.97 -24.30
C GLU A 129 -4.63 24.08 -24.08
N LEU A 130 -3.92 22.97 -24.34
CA LEU A 130 -2.47 22.89 -24.27
C LEU A 130 -1.90 22.77 -25.68
N GLN A 131 -1.00 23.68 -26.04
CA GLN A 131 -0.34 23.69 -27.33
C GLN A 131 1.12 23.23 -27.20
N PHE A 132 1.38 22.03 -27.71
CA PHE A 132 2.73 21.54 -28.00
C PHE A 132 2.98 21.68 -29.51
N ASP A 133 3.39 20.62 -30.19
CA ASP A 133 3.37 20.54 -31.67
C ASP A 133 1.96 20.32 -32.22
N LYS A 134 1.09 19.73 -31.39
CA LYS A 134 -0.33 19.54 -31.65
C LYS A 134 -1.12 20.21 -30.55
N VAL A 135 -2.33 20.63 -30.91
CA VAL A 135 -3.25 21.33 -30.05
C VAL A 135 -4.16 20.33 -29.33
N TYR A 136 -4.10 20.30 -28.00
CA TYR A 136 -4.87 19.38 -27.17
C TYR A 136 -5.96 20.13 -26.40
N LYS A 137 -7.22 19.85 -26.75
CA LYS A 137 -8.42 20.39 -26.09
C LYS A 137 -8.95 19.41 -25.05
N TRP A 138 -8.94 19.81 -23.79
CA TRP A 138 -9.37 19.00 -22.65
C TRP A 138 -10.40 19.72 -21.78
N THR A 139 -11.24 18.94 -21.13
CA THR A 139 -12.26 19.38 -20.18
C THR A 139 -11.91 18.82 -18.80
N ALA A 140 -11.77 19.67 -17.78
CA ALA A 140 -11.41 19.30 -16.42
C ALA A 140 -12.61 18.81 -15.59
N GLY A 141 -12.32 18.07 -14.50
CA GLY A 141 -13.28 17.58 -13.50
C GLY A 141 -14.04 18.69 -12.78
N SER A 142 -13.33 19.73 -12.40
CA SER A 142 -13.87 20.90 -11.72
C SER A 142 -13.10 22.16 -12.11
N CYS A 143 -13.72 23.32 -11.89
CA CYS A 143 -13.07 24.62 -12.10
C CYS A 143 -11.88 24.81 -11.15
N GLU A 144 -11.99 24.30 -9.92
CA GLU A 144 -10.93 24.33 -8.91
C GLU A 144 -9.71 23.49 -9.30
N GLU A 145 -9.92 22.25 -9.77
CA GLU A 145 -8.86 21.38 -10.27
C GLU A 145 -8.15 22.02 -11.48
N LYS A 146 -8.92 22.58 -12.42
CA LYS A 146 -8.39 23.32 -13.57
C LYS A 146 -7.50 24.48 -13.13
N ASN A 147 -8.00 25.31 -12.21
CA ASN A 147 -7.27 26.49 -11.75
C ASN A 147 -6.04 26.12 -10.91
N ALA A 148 -6.09 25.07 -10.09
CA ALA A 148 -4.94 24.55 -9.36
C ALA A 148 -3.85 24.03 -10.32
N PHE A 149 -4.27 23.27 -11.34
CA PHE A 149 -3.39 22.75 -12.37
C PHE A 149 -2.68 23.84 -13.17
N ILE A 150 -3.42 24.85 -13.64
CA ILE A 150 -2.84 25.99 -14.38
C ILE A 150 -1.88 26.80 -13.47
N ARG A 151 -2.23 27.03 -12.20
CA ARG A 151 -1.35 27.68 -11.22
C ARG A 151 -0.05 26.90 -11.02
N CYS A 152 -0.11 25.57 -10.95
CA CYS A 152 1.07 24.71 -10.82
C CYS A 152 1.97 24.85 -12.06
N LEU A 153 1.40 24.79 -13.27
CA LEU A 153 2.15 24.99 -14.51
C LEU A 153 2.82 26.37 -14.58
N TRP A 154 2.11 27.43 -14.16
CA TRP A 154 2.65 28.79 -14.15
C TRP A 154 3.85 28.94 -13.19
N LYS A 155 3.74 28.41 -11.96
CA LYS A 155 4.84 28.39 -10.99
C LYS A 155 6.07 27.66 -11.52
N LEU A 156 5.86 26.52 -12.19
CA LEU A 156 6.95 25.75 -12.79
C LEU A 156 7.59 26.44 -13.99
N ASN A 157 6.79 27.14 -14.81
CA ASN A 157 7.30 27.93 -15.93
C ASN A 157 8.25 29.03 -15.45
N HIS A 158 7.86 29.76 -14.40
CA HIS A 158 8.73 30.80 -13.82
C HIS A 158 9.98 30.23 -13.15
N ARG A 159 9.86 29.10 -12.45
CA ARG A 159 10.96 28.55 -11.66
C ARG A 159 12.02 27.79 -12.47
N TYR A 160 11.60 27.08 -13.52
CA TYR A 160 12.49 26.14 -14.24
C TYR A 160 12.61 26.41 -15.74
N LEU A 161 11.69 27.17 -16.33
CA LEU A 161 11.64 27.42 -17.78
C LEU A 161 11.83 28.91 -18.14
N SER A 162 12.08 29.77 -17.15
CA SER A 162 12.31 31.21 -17.32
C SER A 162 11.26 31.93 -18.17
N GLY A 163 9.99 31.47 -18.11
CA GLY A 163 8.88 32.14 -18.79
C GLY A 163 8.66 31.78 -20.26
N THR A 164 9.18 30.64 -20.76
CA THR A 164 9.02 30.24 -22.18
C THR A 164 7.58 29.90 -22.58
N ILE A 165 6.73 29.52 -21.63
CA ILE A 165 5.31 29.19 -21.90
C ILE A 165 4.46 30.46 -21.80
N SER A 166 3.64 30.71 -22.82
CA SER A 166 2.64 31.79 -22.81
C SER A 166 1.31 31.32 -22.21
N PHE A 167 0.69 32.15 -21.37
CA PHE A 167 -0.60 31.87 -20.72
C PHE A 167 -1.64 32.89 -21.22
N VAL A 168 -2.76 32.39 -21.76
CA VAL A 168 -3.84 33.21 -22.34
C VAL A 168 -5.17 32.84 -21.67
N ASN A 169 -6.03 33.83 -21.42
CA ASN A 169 -7.35 33.66 -20.77
C ASN A 169 -7.31 32.95 -19.40
N VAL A 170 -6.30 33.26 -18.56
CA VAL A 170 -6.20 32.73 -17.20
C VAL A 170 -6.59 33.84 -16.21
N PRO A 171 -7.48 33.59 -15.23
CA PRO A 171 -7.94 34.62 -14.30
C PRO A 171 -6.78 35.21 -13.46
N SER A 172 -6.85 36.53 -13.24
CA SER A 172 -5.85 37.39 -12.60
C SER A 172 -5.51 36.99 -11.15
N CYS A 173 -6.34 36.15 -10.51
CA CYS A 173 -6.12 35.60 -9.16
C CYS A 173 -4.91 34.64 -9.08
N THR A 174 -4.22 34.40 -10.19
CA THR A 174 -2.96 33.62 -10.26
C THR A 174 -1.72 34.44 -9.85
N MET A 175 -1.85 35.76 -9.64
CA MET A 175 -0.74 36.72 -9.48
C MET A 175 -0.33 37.03 -8.04
N GLU A 176 -1.04 36.57 -7.00
CA GLU A 176 -0.69 36.93 -5.62
C GLU A 176 0.40 36.03 -5.01
N GLY A 177 1.63 36.53 -5.14
CA GLY A 177 2.82 35.98 -4.50
C GLY A 177 3.95 37.02 -4.47
N LYS A 178 3.81 37.99 -3.56
CA LYS A 178 4.77 39.05 -3.19
C LYS A 178 5.16 40.04 -4.31
N GLN A 179 4.40 41.14 -4.42
CA GLN A 179 5.02 42.44 -4.68
C GLN A 179 5.65 42.92 -3.36
N GLY A 180 6.97 42.81 -3.27
CA GLY A 180 7.73 43.71 -2.42
C GLY A 180 8.03 44.97 -3.24
N PRO A 181 7.89 46.18 -2.68
CA PRO A 181 8.50 47.36 -3.28
C PRO A 181 10.02 47.18 -3.23
N GLN A 182 10.61 46.79 -4.35
CA GLN A 182 12.03 46.99 -4.59
C GLN A 182 12.16 48.00 -5.72
N GLU A 183 12.10 49.27 -5.32
CA GLU A 183 13.06 50.23 -5.84
C GLU A 183 14.48 49.76 -5.47
N ASN A 184 15.42 50.07 -6.36
CA ASN A 184 16.86 49.98 -6.21
C ASN A 184 17.50 48.59 -6.31
N ALA A 185 17.99 48.26 -7.52
CA ALA A 185 19.42 48.35 -7.81
C ALA A 185 19.75 47.82 -9.24
N LYS A 186 20.05 48.74 -10.16
CA LYS A 186 21.27 48.75 -10.99
C LYS A 186 21.15 49.82 -12.09
N ALA A 187 21.62 51.01 -11.78
CA ALA A 187 22.28 51.87 -12.74
C ALA A 187 23.59 52.32 -12.10
N SER A 188 24.68 51.68 -12.52
CA SER A 188 25.99 52.30 -12.49
C SER A 188 26.02 53.21 -13.70
N ALA A 189 25.94 54.50 -13.46
CA ALA A 189 26.33 55.55 -14.39
C ALA A 189 26.73 56.74 -13.52
N GLU A 190 27.91 57.28 -13.79
CA GLU A 190 28.50 58.37 -13.02
C GLU A 190 27.55 59.56 -12.89
N ALA A 191 27.40 60.08 -11.68
CA ALA A 191 26.79 61.37 -11.45
C ALA A 191 27.79 62.20 -10.65
N GLU A 192 28.46 63.07 -11.39
CA GLU A 192 29.13 64.24 -10.88
C GLU A 192 28.19 65.04 -9.97
N ILE A 193 28.73 65.54 -8.88
CA ILE A 193 28.07 66.47 -7.97
C ILE A 193 27.81 67.75 -8.76
N GLN A 194 26.55 68.02 -9.08
CA GLN A 194 26.10 69.29 -9.63
C GLN A 194 25.19 69.96 -8.60
N GLU A 195 25.55 71.20 -8.30
CA GLU A 195 25.06 72.07 -7.24
C GLU A 195 23.52 72.09 -7.13
N GLU A 196 22.99 71.77 -5.93
CA GLU A 196 21.61 72.07 -5.58
C GLU A 196 21.44 73.60 -5.49
N HIS A 197 20.86 74.15 -6.53
CA HIS A 197 20.29 75.48 -6.55
C HIS A 197 19.17 75.55 -5.49
N CYS A 198 19.31 76.43 -4.49
CA CYS A 198 18.19 76.85 -3.64
C CYS A 198 17.05 77.36 -4.53
N VAL A 199 15.98 76.57 -4.64
CA VAL A 199 14.74 77.03 -5.26
C VAL A 199 14.08 77.99 -4.29
N TYR A 200 14.05 79.27 -4.65
CA TYR A 200 13.24 80.27 -3.97
C TYR A 200 11.77 79.86 -4.11
N GLN A 201 11.11 79.50 -3.00
CA GLN A 201 9.67 79.22 -2.99
C GLN A 201 8.94 80.58 -3.08
N GLU A 202 8.34 80.88 -4.22
CA GLU A 202 7.49 82.06 -4.36
C GLU A 202 6.25 81.93 -3.45
N MET A 203 5.96 82.99 -2.69
CA MET A 203 4.78 83.13 -1.84
C MET A 203 3.51 82.78 -2.63
N THR A 204 2.64 81.97 -2.05
CA THR A 204 1.44 81.51 -2.73
C THR A 204 0.47 82.68 -3.01
N PRO A 205 -0.37 82.58 -4.06
CA PRO A 205 -1.35 83.63 -4.39
C PRO A 205 -2.38 83.88 -3.27
N LYS A 206 -2.51 82.93 -2.33
CA LYS A 206 -3.33 83.10 -1.12
C LYS A 206 -2.61 83.89 -0.04
N GLU A 207 -1.35 83.56 0.22
CA GLU A 207 -0.52 84.30 1.19
C GLU A 207 -0.32 85.75 0.74
N THR A 208 -0.11 86.00 -0.56
CA THR A 208 -0.02 87.37 -1.10
C THR A 208 -1.34 88.13 -0.99
N ALA A 209 -2.48 87.48 -1.22
CA ALA A 209 -3.80 88.09 -1.02
C ALA A 209 -4.10 88.39 0.45
N ASP A 210 -3.70 87.48 1.36
CA ASP A 210 -3.86 87.68 2.80
C ASP A 210 -2.91 88.78 3.32
N MET A 211 -1.67 88.87 2.80
CA MET A 211 -0.75 89.97 3.10
C MET A 211 -1.27 91.32 2.58
N LEU A 212 -1.86 91.35 1.38
CA LEU A 212 -2.49 92.56 0.82
C LEU A 212 -3.69 93.01 1.65
N LYS A 213 -4.54 92.07 2.07
CA LYS A 213 -5.69 92.35 2.92
C LYS A 213 -5.28 92.85 4.30
N LEU A 214 -4.21 92.27 4.86
CA LEU A 214 -3.59 92.73 6.10
C LEU A 214 -3.08 94.17 5.93
N MET A 215 -2.36 94.47 4.83
CA MET A 215 -1.87 95.82 4.54
C MET A 215 -2.98 96.87 4.40
N GLU A 216 -4.12 96.49 3.81
CA GLU A 216 -5.30 97.35 3.64
C GLU A 216 -6.01 97.65 4.98
N GLU A 217 -6.00 96.70 5.92
CA GLU A 217 -6.59 96.84 7.26
C GLU A 217 -5.76 97.77 8.19
N TYR A 218 -4.44 97.88 7.95
CA TYR A 218 -3.52 98.70 8.76
C TYR A 218 -3.21 100.09 8.18
N GLU A 219 -3.69 100.41 6.97
CA GLU A 219 -3.51 101.71 6.29
C GLU A 219 -3.89 102.95 7.15
N PRO A 220 -4.97 102.94 7.98
CA PRO A 220 -5.29 104.09 8.84
C PRO A 220 -4.41 104.23 10.11
N ILE A 221 -3.61 103.21 10.46
CA ILE A 221 -2.79 103.15 11.69
C ILE A 221 -1.33 103.59 11.40
N VAL A 222 -0.91 103.60 10.13
CA VAL A 222 0.42 104.06 9.68
C VAL A 222 0.69 105.54 10.01
N ASN A 223 -0.36 106.34 10.22
CA ASN A 223 -0.24 107.75 10.62
C ASN A 223 0.38 107.94 12.03
N ASN A 224 0.51 106.86 12.83
CA ASN A 224 1.27 106.84 14.08
C ASN A 224 2.13 105.56 14.17
N ALA A 225 3.27 105.58 13.47
CA ALA A 225 4.18 104.44 13.35
C ALA A 225 4.63 103.82 14.69
N ALA A 226 4.67 104.60 15.78
CA ALA A 226 5.05 104.11 17.10
C ALA A 226 3.96 103.22 17.72
N ALA A 227 2.69 103.65 17.66
CA ALA A 227 1.56 102.86 18.14
C ALA A 227 1.33 101.61 17.29
N PHE A 228 1.56 101.71 15.98
CA PHE A 228 1.52 100.56 15.07
C PHE A 228 2.58 99.50 15.41
N ALA A 229 3.83 99.93 15.65
CA ALA A 229 4.91 99.03 16.02
C ALA A 229 4.67 98.36 17.38
N GLU A 230 4.09 99.08 18.35
CA GLU A 230 3.68 98.49 19.64
C GLU A 230 2.56 97.45 19.47
N GLN A 231 1.56 97.73 18.63
CA GLN A 231 0.48 96.78 18.38
C GLN A 231 0.95 95.54 17.62
N LEU A 232 1.79 95.70 16.59
CA LEU A 232 2.40 94.58 15.89
C LEU A 232 3.33 93.77 16.81
N SER A 233 4.08 94.44 17.70
CA SER A 233 4.91 93.78 18.72
C SER A 233 4.07 92.98 19.70
N SER A 234 2.93 93.52 20.13
CA SER A 234 1.98 92.83 21.01
C SER A 234 1.35 91.62 20.31
N ASP A 235 0.89 91.78 19.07
CA ASP A 235 0.25 90.70 18.29
C ASP A 235 1.25 89.58 17.96
N LEU A 236 2.50 89.94 17.64
CA LEU A 236 3.58 88.98 17.41
C LEU A 236 3.95 88.23 18.70
N GLN A 237 3.93 88.90 19.85
CA GLN A 237 4.14 88.26 21.15
C GLN A 237 3.02 87.27 21.50
N VAL A 238 1.76 87.61 21.19
CA VAL A 238 0.62 86.69 21.37
C VAL A 238 0.73 85.51 20.41
N LEU A 239 1.11 85.75 19.15
CA LEU A 239 1.31 84.69 18.17
C LEU A 239 2.44 83.75 18.61
N ASP A 240 3.58 84.27 19.05
CA ASP A 240 4.70 83.49 19.57
C ASP A 240 4.29 82.67 20.80
N GLU A 241 3.48 83.23 21.70
CA GLU A 241 2.95 82.49 22.85
C GLU A 241 2.01 81.35 22.42
N THR A 242 1.14 81.59 21.45
CA THR A 242 0.24 80.54 20.90
C THR A 242 1.01 79.46 20.16
N ASN A 243 2.05 79.83 19.41
CA ASN A 243 2.88 78.90 18.65
C ASN A 243 3.72 78.04 19.58
N LEU A 244 4.35 78.64 20.61
CA LEU A 244 5.05 77.90 21.67
C LEU A 244 4.11 76.92 22.39
N ARG A 245 2.90 77.34 22.77
CA ARG A 245 1.93 76.45 23.43
C ARG A 245 1.48 75.31 22.52
N ALA A 246 1.26 75.57 21.22
CA ALA A 246 0.92 74.54 20.25
C ALA A 246 2.06 73.53 20.08
N ILE A 247 3.29 73.99 19.90
CA ILE A 247 4.49 73.16 19.80
C ILE A 247 4.66 72.31 21.06
N ILE A 248 4.61 72.91 22.25
CA ILE A 248 4.74 72.20 23.55
C ILE A 248 3.63 71.16 23.73
N SER A 249 2.39 71.47 23.33
CA SER A 249 1.27 70.52 23.42
C SER A 249 1.43 69.33 22.46
N SER A 250 1.90 69.59 21.25
CA SER A 250 2.16 68.58 20.23
C SER A 250 3.33 67.67 20.64
N GLU A 251 4.39 68.23 21.21
CA GLU A 251 5.55 67.49 21.69
C GLU A 251 5.18 66.54 22.84
N ARG A 252 4.35 67.00 23.78
CA ARG A 252 3.79 66.14 24.84
C ARG A 252 2.94 65.00 24.28
N GLN A 253 2.10 65.26 23.27
CA GLN A 253 1.30 64.22 22.63
C GLN A 253 2.16 63.21 21.88
N VAL A 254 3.20 63.67 21.18
CA VAL A 254 4.17 62.80 20.50
C VAL A 254 4.94 61.94 21.50
N MET A 255 5.37 62.50 22.64
CA MET A 255 6.01 61.71 23.70
C MET A 255 5.08 60.63 24.30
N LEU A 256 3.80 60.94 24.50
CA LEU A 256 2.83 59.96 24.98
C LEU A 256 2.61 58.83 23.97
N LEU A 257 2.55 59.18 22.67
CA LEU A 257 2.44 58.19 21.60
C LEU A 257 3.69 57.31 21.53
N MET A 258 4.88 57.90 21.65
CA MET A 258 6.15 57.18 21.68
C MET A 258 6.21 56.19 22.85
N ASN A 259 5.84 56.62 24.05
CA ASN A 259 5.78 55.75 25.22
C ASN A 259 4.77 54.60 25.04
N SER A 260 3.62 54.87 24.42
CA SER A 260 2.61 53.85 24.14
C SER A 260 3.11 52.82 23.11
N ILE A 261 3.90 53.26 22.12
CA ILE A 261 4.55 52.38 21.14
C ILE A 261 5.62 51.53 21.82
N ASP A 262 6.42 52.10 22.71
CA ASP A 262 7.43 51.35 23.47
C ASP A 262 6.77 50.28 24.36
N GLU A 263 5.66 50.61 25.01
CA GLU A 263 4.88 49.67 25.82
C GLU A 263 4.27 48.55 24.96
N ALA A 264 3.75 48.89 23.77
CA ALA A 264 3.27 47.91 22.79
C ALA A 264 4.40 47.02 22.27
N LEU A 265 5.60 47.55 22.03
CA LEU A 265 6.78 46.77 21.62
C LEU A 265 7.19 45.76 22.70
N VAL A 266 7.13 46.15 23.97
CA VAL A 266 7.39 45.24 25.09
C VAL A 266 6.35 44.11 25.15
N GLU A 267 5.07 44.42 24.96
CA GLU A 267 4.02 43.38 24.92
C GLU A 267 4.17 42.44 23.72
N VAL A 268 4.54 42.97 22.54
CA VAL A 268 4.83 42.14 21.36
C VAL A 268 6.01 41.21 21.62
N ALA A 269 7.06 41.67 22.30
CA ALA A 269 8.21 40.84 22.67
C ALA A 269 7.80 39.69 23.62
N LYS A 270 6.90 39.95 24.58
CA LYS A 270 6.34 38.89 25.45
C LYS A 270 5.54 37.87 24.64
N VAL A 271 4.72 38.31 23.70
CA VAL A 271 3.96 37.41 22.81
C VAL A 271 4.93 36.56 21.99
N GLU A 272 5.98 37.15 21.41
CA GLU A 272 6.99 36.42 20.65
C GLU A 272 7.69 35.34 21.49
N GLU A 273 8.04 35.66 22.74
CA GLU A 273 8.60 34.68 23.68
C GLU A 273 7.65 33.52 23.95
N THR A 274 6.37 33.80 24.23
CA THR A 274 5.37 32.73 24.44
C THR A 274 5.18 31.87 23.19
N LEU A 275 5.19 32.48 22.01
CA LEU A 275 5.03 31.78 20.73
C LEU A 275 6.24 30.89 20.45
N GLN A 276 7.45 31.33 20.81
CA GLN A 276 8.66 30.53 20.71
C GLN A 276 8.67 29.33 21.65
N ILE A 277 8.08 29.46 22.86
CA ILE A 277 7.89 28.33 23.78
C ILE A 277 6.92 27.31 23.18
N HIS A 278 5.80 27.78 22.63
CA HIS A 278 4.81 26.91 21.98
C HIS A 278 5.38 26.20 20.76
N ASP A 279 6.18 26.87 19.92
CA ASP A 279 6.84 26.25 18.77
C ASP A 279 7.82 25.14 19.18
N LYS A 280 8.61 25.37 20.24
CA LYS A 280 9.49 24.34 20.81
C LYS A 280 8.69 23.12 21.31
N LEU A 281 7.56 23.35 21.99
CA LEU A 281 6.70 22.27 22.47
C LEU A 281 6.08 21.49 21.30
N LEU A 282 5.60 22.18 20.27
CA LEU A 282 5.06 21.55 19.06
C LEU A 282 6.13 20.76 18.30
N GLY A 283 7.36 21.27 18.24
CA GLY A 283 8.51 20.55 17.68
C GLY A 283 8.80 19.25 18.43
N SER A 284 8.79 19.29 19.77
CA SER A 284 8.97 18.10 20.60
C SER A 284 7.82 17.11 20.47
N LEU A 285 6.56 17.57 20.47
CA LEU A 285 5.38 16.73 20.27
C LEU A 285 5.39 16.08 18.89
N LYS A 286 5.80 16.80 17.86
CA LYS A 286 5.95 16.25 16.51
C LYS A 286 6.97 15.11 16.48
N GLN A 287 8.14 15.30 17.10
CA GLN A 287 9.16 14.24 17.19
C GLN A 287 8.64 13.00 17.93
N GLN A 288 7.88 13.19 19.01
CA GLN A 288 7.24 12.09 19.73
C GLN A 288 6.18 11.38 18.88
N MET A 289 5.37 12.14 18.14
CA MET A 289 4.36 11.58 17.23
C MET A 289 5.00 10.79 16.09
N ASP A 290 6.07 11.31 15.48
CA ASP A 290 6.82 10.62 14.42
C ASP A 290 7.41 9.30 14.94
N HIS A 291 7.95 9.31 16.17
CA HIS A 291 8.44 8.10 16.83
C HIS A 291 7.33 7.07 17.05
N ILE A 292 6.18 7.48 17.60
CA ILE A 292 5.02 6.61 17.81
C ILE A 292 4.49 6.06 16.48
N GLN A 293 4.44 6.88 15.43
CA GLN A 293 4.00 6.44 14.11
C GLN A 293 4.95 5.39 13.52
N GLN A 294 6.26 5.56 13.71
CA GLN A 294 7.25 4.58 13.29
C GLN A 294 7.11 3.26 14.08
N GLU A 295 6.93 3.34 15.40
CA GLU A 295 6.68 2.15 16.23
C GLU A 295 5.40 1.41 15.81
N ASN A 296 4.30 2.13 15.58
CA ASN A 296 3.05 1.55 15.11
C ASN A 296 3.19 0.92 13.72
N PHE A 297 3.96 1.53 12.82
CA PHE A 297 4.26 0.92 11.52
C PHE A 297 5.01 -0.40 11.67
N LEU A 298 6.00 -0.45 12.57
CA LEU A 298 6.73 -1.69 12.87
C LEU A 298 5.81 -2.74 13.49
N LEU A 299 4.92 -2.33 14.39
CA LEU A 299 3.95 -3.21 15.05
C LEU A 299 2.99 -3.83 14.04
N HIS A 300 2.39 -3.04 13.15
CA HIS A 300 1.54 -3.58 12.08
C HIS A 300 2.29 -4.51 11.13
N ARG A 301 3.58 -4.23 10.86
CA ARG A 301 4.40 -5.12 10.05
C ARG A 301 4.68 -6.45 10.78
N ILE A 302 4.87 -6.41 12.09
CA ILE A 302 5.00 -7.60 12.93
C ILE A 302 3.68 -8.39 12.93
N GLU A 303 2.54 -7.76 13.13
CA GLU A 303 1.22 -8.40 13.10
C GLU A 303 0.96 -9.08 11.75
N SER A 304 1.17 -8.37 10.63
CA SER A 304 1.05 -8.96 9.29
C SER A 304 2.00 -10.15 9.09
N ASN A 305 3.22 -10.06 9.60
CA ASN A 305 4.18 -11.16 9.48
C ASN A 305 3.77 -12.35 10.35
N GLN A 306 3.23 -12.12 11.55
CA GLN A 306 2.70 -13.15 12.43
C GLN A 306 1.48 -13.84 11.82
N GLU A 307 0.56 -13.10 11.21
CA GLU A 307 -0.61 -13.66 10.52
C GLU A 307 -0.19 -14.54 9.35
N LYS A 308 0.75 -14.08 8.51
CA LYS A 308 1.31 -14.88 7.42
C LYS A 308 2.02 -16.12 7.95
N LEU A 309 2.91 -15.96 8.93
CA LEU A 309 3.63 -17.09 9.53
C LEU A 309 2.66 -18.12 10.13
N MET A 310 1.60 -17.67 10.80
CA MET A 310 0.58 -18.55 11.33
C MET A 310 -0.14 -19.30 10.20
N GLY A 311 -0.50 -18.62 9.11
CA GLY A 311 -1.10 -19.26 7.93
C GLY A 311 -0.19 -20.34 7.33
N GLU A 312 1.11 -20.07 7.24
CA GLU A 312 2.13 -21.01 6.76
C GLU A 312 2.27 -22.22 7.69
N ILE A 313 2.31 -22.01 9.01
CA ILE A 313 2.38 -23.09 10.00
C ILE A 313 1.11 -23.95 9.95
N LEU A 314 -0.07 -23.31 9.93
CA LEU A 314 -1.35 -24.02 9.83
C LEU A 314 -1.45 -24.84 8.55
N PHE A 315 -0.94 -24.33 7.42
CA PHE A 315 -0.86 -25.07 6.18
C PHE A 315 0.03 -26.32 6.35
N LEU A 316 1.23 -26.19 6.91
CA LEU A 316 2.13 -27.32 7.10
C LEU A 316 1.55 -28.36 8.06
N THR A 317 1.03 -27.92 9.21
CA THR A 317 0.44 -28.83 10.22
C THR A 317 -0.82 -29.50 9.70
N SER A 318 -1.69 -28.81 8.97
CA SER A 318 -2.95 -29.43 8.50
C SER A 318 -2.73 -30.43 7.36
N ASN A 319 -1.68 -30.25 6.55
CA ASN A 319 -1.46 -31.05 5.34
C ASN A 319 -0.37 -32.13 5.50
N LEU A 320 0.58 -31.96 6.42
CA LEU A 320 1.67 -32.90 6.68
C LEU A 320 1.52 -33.66 8.00
N ASP A 321 0.34 -33.61 8.62
CA ASP A 321 0.04 -34.41 9.79
C ASP A 321 -0.71 -35.69 9.40
N LEU A 322 -0.26 -36.79 9.97
CA LEU A 322 -0.79 -38.13 9.74
C LEU A 322 -1.05 -38.72 11.11
N ASN A 323 -2.32 -39.04 11.39
CA ASN A 323 -2.72 -39.58 12.68
C ASN A 323 -1.83 -40.77 13.07
N GLU A 324 -1.47 -40.83 14.35
CA GLU A 324 -0.59 -41.87 14.88
C GLU A 324 -1.17 -43.29 14.67
N GLU A 325 -2.50 -43.41 14.71
CA GLU A 325 -3.21 -44.65 14.39
C GLU A 325 -2.93 -45.13 12.96
N HIS A 326 -3.00 -44.24 11.96
CA HIS A 326 -2.68 -44.58 10.58
C HIS A 326 -1.19 -44.95 10.42
N CYS A 327 -0.30 -44.26 11.14
CA CYS A 327 1.12 -44.58 11.16
C CYS A 327 1.37 -45.99 11.72
N GLN A 328 0.68 -46.39 12.80
CA GLN A 328 0.82 -47.72 13.39
C GLN A 328 0.26 -48.81 12.47
N VAL A 329 -0.90 -48.59 11.85
CA VAL A 329 -1.49 -49.52 10.88
C VAL A 329 -0.56 -49.77 9.70
N LEU A 330 0.04 -48.70 9.14
CA LEU A 330 0.99 -48.80 8.03
C LEU A 330 2.30 -49.49 8.41
N ARG A 331 2.79 -49.30 9.64
CA ARG A 331 3.99 -50.01 10.16
C ARG A 331 3.76 -51.49 10.36
N GLN A 332 2.59 -51.85 10.89
CA GLN A 332 2.25 -53.25 11.16
C GLN A 332 1.90 -53.99 9.87
N GLY A 333 1.23 -53.32 8.93
CA GLY A 333 0.91 -53.87 7.61
C GLY A 333 0.10 -55.16 7.66
N ASP A 334 -0.77 -55.32 8.66
CA ASP A 334 -1.54 -56.55 8.87
C ASP A 334 -2.78 -56.61 7.97
N LEU A 335 -2.78 -57.60 7.08
CA LEU A 335 -3.80 -57.81 6.04
C LEU A 335 -4.61 -59.09 6.26
N SER A 336 -4.52 -59.69 7.45
CA SER A 336 -5.11 -60.99 7.80
C SER A 336 -6.63 -60.96 7.99
N SER A 337 -7.23 -59.77 8.17
CA SER A 337 -8.66 -59.63 8.47
C SER A 337 -9.29 -58.54 7.59
N PRO A 338 -10.53 -58.73 7.08
CA PRO A 338 -11.20 -57.74 6.24
C PRO A 338 -11.40 -56.39 6.94
N ARG A 339 -11.49 -56.36 8.27
CA ARG A 339 -11.55 -55.11 9.04
C ARG A 339 -10.21 -54.37 9.03
N LYS A 340 -9.11 -55.11 9.14
CA LYS A 340 -7.74 -54.56 9.09
C LYS A 340 -7.38 -54.09 7.68
N VAL A 341 -7.84 -54.81 6.65
CA VAL A 341 -7.69 -54.39 5.24
C VAL A 341 -8.35 -53.03 5.00
N LYS A 342 -9.56 -52.80 5.52
CA LYS A 342 -10.22 -51.49 5.42
C LYS A 342 -9.44 -50.37 6.13
N ALA A 343 -8.96 -50.63 7.34
CA ALA A 343 -8.13 -49.68 8.08
C ALA A 343 -6.81 -49.36 7.34
N CYS A 344 -6.20 -50.36 6.69
CA CYS A 344 -5.03 -50.16 5.84
C CYS A 344 -5.36 -49.32 4.61
N ILE A 345 -6.50 -49.53 3.96
CA ILE A 345 -6.94 -48.71 2.81
C ILE A 345 -7.08 -47.25 3.23
N GLU A 346 -7.80 -46.98 4.33
CA GLU A 346 -7.98 -45.61 4.86
C GLU A 346 -6.64 -44.95 5.21
N ALA A 347 -5.73 -45.69 5.86
CA ALA A 347 -4.40 -45.19 6.21
C ALA A 347 -3.52 -44.91 4.98
N VAL A 348 -3.61 -45.75 3.96
CA VAL A 348 -2.89 -45.59 2.69
C VAL A 348 -3.42 -44.40 1.88
N GLU A 349 -4.73 -44.20 1.83
CA GLU A 349 -5.36 -43.04 1.19
C GLU A 349 -4.98 -41.73 1.89
N ALA A 350 -4.97 -41.72 3.23
CA ALA A 350 -4.48 -40.60 4.01
C ALA A 350 -2.99 -40.30 3.72
N LEU A 351 -2.15 -41.34 3.67
CA LEU A 351 -0.73 -41.19 3.34
C LEU A 351 -0.50 -40.62 1.94
N SER A 352 -1.19 -41.16 0.94
CA SER A 352 -1.13 -40.63 -0.42
C SER A 352 -1.65 -39.21 -0.53
N SER A 353 -2.68 -38.85 0.25
CA SER A 353 -3.18 -37.48 0.30
C SER A 353 -2.11 -36.52 0.81
N CYS A 354 -1.43 -36.85 1.91
CA CYS A 354 -0.33 -36.04 2.46
C CYS A 354 0.87 -35.94 1.52
N MET A 355 1.25 -37.04 0.85
CA MET A 355 2.39 -37.04 -0.08
C MET A 355 2.13 -36.26 -1.38
N ASN A 356 0.87 -36.16 -1.81
CA ASN A 356 0.48 -35.47 -3.04
C ASN A 356 0.28 -33.95 -2.85
N VAL A 357 0.39 -33.43 -1.63
CA VAL A 357 0.31 -32.00 -1.35
C VAL A 357 1.46 -31.28 -2.07
N GLN A 358 1.14 -30.18 -2.76
CA GLN A 358 2.15 -29.36 -3.45
C GLN A 358 2.97 -28.54 -2.45
N ILE A 359 4.04 -29.14 -1.96
CA ILE A 359 5.00 -28.50 -1.06
C ILE A 359 5.92 -27.60 -1.87
N GLN A 360 5.92 -26.28 -1.57
CA GLN A 360 6.87 -25.34 -2.15
C GLN A 360 8.32 -25.78 -1.91
N PRO A 361 9.24 -25.57 -2.88
CA PRO A 361 10.64 -25.99 -2.74
C PRO A 361 11.34 -25.44 -1.50
N GLY A 362 10.90 -24.26 -1.02
CA GLY A 362 11.42 -23.63 0.19
C GLY A 362 11.18 -24.43 1.48
N TYR A 363 10.04 -25.12 1.60
CA TYR A 363 9.72 -25.88 2.81
C TYR A 363 10.63 -27.09 3.01
N ARG A 364 11.19 -27.66 1.93
CA ARG A 364 12.13 -28.79 2.01
C ARG A 364 13.43 -28.45 2.73
N LYS A 365 13.73 -27.16 2.95
CA LYS A 365 14.86 -26.72 3.76
C LYS A 365 14.58 -26.79 5.26
N LEU A 366 13.33 -26.91 5.67
CA LEU A 366 12.95 -27.07 7.08
C LEU A 366 13.20 -28.53 7.49
N GLN A 367 13.97 -28.72 8.54
CA GLN A 367 14.32 -30.05 9.04
C GLN A 367 13.08 -30.89 9.38
N ALA A 368 12.09 -30.32 10.07
CA ALA A 368 10.86 -31.03 10.42
C ALA A 368 10.09 -31.53 9.19
N VAL A 369 10.02 -30.74 8.12
CA VAL A 369 9.35 -31.14 6.88
C VAL A 369 10.15 -32.24 6.18
N ALA A 370 11.48 -32.14 6.16
CA ALA A 370 12.34 -33.17 5.59
C ALA A 370 12.21 -34.52 6.35
N GLU A 371 12.23 -34.49 7.68
CA GLU A 371 12.03 -35.66 8.54
C GLU A 371 10.66 -36.30 8.31
N GLN A 372 9.60 -35.49 8.21
CA GLN A 372 8.25 -35.97 7.97
C GLN A 372 8.12 -36.65 6.59
N LEU A 373 8.70 -36.07 5.55
CA LEU A 373 8.71 -36.66 4.20
C LEU A 373 9.51 -37.97 4.14
N ILE A 374 10.64 -38.04 4.84
CA ILE A 374 11.43 -39.28 4.97
C ILE A 374 10.60 -40.35 5.69
N MET A 375 9.88 -39.96 6.74
CA MET A 375 9.00 -40.85 7.48
C MET A 375 7.86 -41.38 6.60
N PHE A 376 7.22 -40.53 5.80
CA PHE A 376 6.18 -40.96 4.85
C PHE A 376 6.71 -41.94 3.81
N GLU A 377 7.88 -41.68 3.22
CA GLU A 377 8.49 -42.61 2.28
C GLU A 377 8.85 -43.94 2.95
N THR A 378 9.34 -43.91 4.21
CA THR A 378 9.66 -45.12 4.97
C THR A 378 8.40 -45.95 5.25
N LEU A 379 7.30 -45.32 5.67
CA LEU A 379 6.01 -45.98 5.89
C LEU A 379 5.47 -46.60 4.61
N LYS A 380 5.55 -45.85 3.50
CA LYS A 380 5.14 -46.32 2.19
C LYS A 380 5.92 -47.58 1.79
N GLN A 381 7.25 -47.55 1.82
CA GLN A 381 8.10 -48.68 1.45
C GLN A 381 7.85 -49.91 2.34
N ASN A 382 7.70 -49.72 3.64
CA ASN A 382 7.39 -50.81 4.56
C ASN A 382 6.04 -51.46 4.24
N PHE A 383 5.00 -50.65 3.98
CA PHE A 383 3.69 -51.16 3.63
C PHE A 383 3.69 -51.84 2.26
N GLU A 384 4.39 -51.31 1.27
CA GLU A 384 4.55 -51.95 -0.05
C GLU A 384 5.16 -53.35 0.08
N ASN A 385 6.23 -53.48 0.85
CA ASN A 385 6.89 -54.77 1.09
C ASN A 385 5.99 -55.75 1.84
N SER A 386 5.27 -55.28 2.86
CA SER A 386 4.31 -56.12 3.61
C SER A 386 3.17 -56.59 2.72
N PHE A 387 2.58 -55.68 1.93
CA PHE A 387 1.48 -55.97 1.01
C PHE A 387 1.91 -56.97 -0.08
N ILE A 388 3.07 -56.75 -0.71
CA ILE A 388 3.62 -57.66 -1.72
C ILE A 388 3.87 -59.05 -1.13
N SER A 389 4.44 -59.12 0.08
CA SER A 389 4.72 -60.38 0.76
C SER A 389 3.42 -61.14 1.09
N HIS A 390 2.42 -60.43 1.60
CA HIS A 390 1.11 -61.01 1.94
C HIS A 390 0.39 -61.53 0.70
N ILE A 391 0.31 -60.73 -0.36
CA ILE A 391 -0.33 -61.13 -1.62
C ILE A 391 0.41 -62.29 -2.28
N THR A 392 1.75 -62.28 -2.26
CA THR A 392 2.56 -63.39 -2.79
C THR A 392 2.32 -64.67 -2.00
N SER A 393 2.18 -64.59 -0.66
CA SER A 393 1.83 -65.73 0.17
C SER A 393 0.44 -66.29 -0.18
N ILE A 394 -0.56 -65.43 -0.40
CA ILE A 394 -1.88 -65.86 -0.89
C ILE A 394 -1.74 -66.57 -2.24
N PHE A 395 -0.98 -66.02 -3.18
CA PHE A 395 -0.76 -66.64 -4.50
C PHE A 395 -0.09 -68.02 -4.39
N GLU A 396 0.86 -68.19 -3.47
CA GLU A 396 1.51 -69.47 -3.21
C GLU A 396 0.58 -70.46 -2.52
N GLN A 397 -0.25 -70.03 -1.57
CA GLN A 397 -1.26 -70.85 -0.91
C GLN A 397 -2.32 -71.33 -1.91
N GLN A 398 -2.84 -70.44 -2.76
CA GLN A 398 -3.76 -70.79 -3.84
C GLN A 398 -3.10 -71.77 -4.83
N GLY A 399 -1.84 -71.50 -5.24
CA GLY A 399 -1.09 -72.37 -6.14
C GLY A 399 -0.72 -73.74 -5.57
N ASN A 400 -0.68 -73.88 -4.24
CA ASN A 400 -0.36 -75.11 -3.52
C ASN A 400 -1.58 -75.82 -2.91
N THR A 401 -2.78 -75.27 -3.07
CA THR A 401 -3.99 -75.90 -2.58
C THR A 401 -4.13 -77.26 -3.25
N GLN A 402 -4.34 -78.31 -2.44
CA GLN A 402 -4.54 -79.65 -2.97
C GLN A 402 -5.84 -79.69 -3.76
N VAL A 403 -5.83 -80.38 -4.91
CA VAL A 403 -7.03 -80.61 -5.72
C VAL A 403 -8.13 -81.18 -4.81
N PRO A 404 -9.33 -80.58 -4.76
CA PRO A 404 -10.38 -81.05 -3.87
C PRO A 404 -10.65 -82.54 -4.08
N PRO A 405 -10.84 -83.34 -3.01
CA PRO A 405 -11.13 -84.77 -3.11
C PRO A 405 -12.48 -85.07 -3.79
N VAL A 406 -13.25 -84.05 -4.16
CA VAL A 406 -14.52 -84.17 -4.90
C VAL A 406 -14.33 -84.82 -6.28
N MET A 407 -13.13 -84.75 -6.88
CA MET A 407 -12.85 -85.49 -8.11
C MET A 407 -12.76 -87.01 -7.91
N GLN A 408 -12.59 -87.52 -6.68
CA GLN A 408 -12.57 -88.95 -6.39
C GLN A 408 -13.97 -89.56 -6.16
N GLN A 409 -14.98 -88.74 -5.83
CA GLN A 409 -16.28 -89.26 -5.36
C GLN A 409 -17.41 -89.18 -6.41
N THR A 410 -17.24 -88.47 -7.51
CA THR A 410 -18.26 -88.40 -8.56
C THR A 410 -17.68 -88.85 -9.89
N ASN A 411 -18.29 -89.87 -10.51
CA ASN A 411 -17.99 -90.37 -11.86
C ASN A 411 -18.28 -89.35 -12.97
N LYS A 412 -18.13 -88.04 -12.72
CA LYS A 412 -18.31 -86.95 -13.67
C LYS A 412 -17.04 -86.11 -13.69
N LEU A 413 -16.42 -86.03 -14.87
CA LEU A 413 -15.31 -85.15 -15.20
C LEU A 413 -15.81 -83.70 -15.17
N ILE A 414 -15.74 -83.05 -14.00
CA ILE A 414 -16.03 -81.63 -13.84
C ILE A 414 -14.71 -80.94 -13.48
N SER A 415 -14.33 -79.94 -14.28
CA SER A 415 -13.21 -79.07 -13.95
C SER A 415 -13.55 -78.25 -12.71
N PRO A 416 -12.66 -78.13 -11.71
CA PRO A 416 -12.88 -77.23 -10.59
C PRO A 416 -13.05 -75.78 -11.09
N THR A 417 -14.02 -75.07 -10.53
CA THR A 417 -14.25 -73.64 -10.78
C THR A 417 -13.48 -72.83 -9.74
N HIS A 418 -12.60 -71.93 -10.19
CA HIS A 418 -11.69 -71.14 -9.34
C HIS A 418 -12.30 -69.85 -8.77
N GLU A 419 -13.62 -69.70 -8.79
CA GLU A 419 -14.33 -68.49 -8.39
C GLU A 419 -14.00 -68.05 -6.96
N SER A 420 -13.87 -69.00 -6.02
CA SER A 420 -13.49 -68.73 -4.63
C SER A 420 -12.10 -68.10 -4.47
N TYR A 421 -11.15 -68.39 -5.37
CA TYR A 421 -9.82 -67.78 -5.34
C TYR A 421 -9.85 -66.32 -5.81
N HIS A 422 -10.77 -65.99 -6.72
CA HIS A 422 -11.00 -64.63 -7.17
C HIS A 422 -11.77 -63.80 -6.12
N ASP A 423 -12.73 -64.43 -5.44
CA ASP A 423 -13.48 -63.83 -4.33
C ASP A 423 -12.58 -63.45 -3.14
N GLU A 424 -11.55 -64.25 -2.87
CA GLU A 424 -10.58 -63.97 -1.81
C GLU A 424 -9.68 -62.75 -2.12
N LEU A 425 -9.49 -62.42 -3.40
CA LEU A 425 -8.63 -61.31 -3.83
C LEU A 425 -9.37 -59.97 -3.99
N LEU A 426 -10.70 -60.01 -4.12
CA LEU A 426 -11.57 -58.84 -4.29
C LEU A 426 -11.37 -57.73 -3.24
N PRO A 427 -11.20 -58.01 -1.94
CA PRO A 427 -10.98 -56.98 -0.92
C PRO A 427 -9.69 -56.16 -1.09
N TYR A 428 -8.71 -56.69 -1.83
CA TYR A 428 -7.39 -56.07 -2.02
C TYR A 428 -7.29 -55.18 -3.26
N VAL A 429 -8.37 -55.08 -4.07
CA VAL A 429 -8.40 -54.27 -5.29
C VAL A 429 -7.99 -52.80 -5.06
N PRO A 430 -8.46 -52.09 -4.03
CA PRO A 430 -8.05 -50.70 -3.76
C PRO A 430 -6.55 -50.56 -3.49
N LEU A 431 -5.98 -51.51 -2.74
CA LEU A 431 -4.54 -51.54 -2.45
C LEU A 431 -3.71 -51.87 -3.70
N MET A 432 -4.23 -52.70 -4.61
CA MET A 432 -3.60 -52.93 -5.91
C MET A 432 -3.64 -51.70 -6.81
N THR A 433 -4.75 -50.96 -6.84
CA THR A 433 -4.81 -49.70 -7.58
C THR A 433 -3.87 -48.64 -7.00
N TRP A 434 -3.73 -48.61 -5.67
CA TRP A 434 -2.74 -47.76 -5.01
C TRP A 434 -1.31 -48.13 -5.41
N LEU A 435 -0.93 -49.42 -5.29
CA LEU A 435 0.41 -49.88 -5.64
C LEU A 435 0.74 -49.59 -7.12
N LYS A 436 -0.24 -49.75 -8.02
CA LYS A 436 -0.09 -49.41 -9.44
C LYS A 436 0.25 -47.93 -9.67
N ASN A 437 -0.38 -47.04 -8.93
CA ASN A 437 -0.18 -45.59 -9.06
C ASN A 437 1.12 -45.14 -8.39
N THR A 438 1.47 -45.76 -7.27
CA THR A 438 2.61 -45.37 -6.45
C THR A 438 3.92 -45.96 -6.99
N ASN A 439 3.93 -47.25 -7.34
CA ASN A 439 5.12 -47.98 -7.79
C ASN A 439 4.78 -48.99 -8.91
N PRO A 440 4.72 -48.54 -10.18
CA PRO A 440 4.37 -49.37 -11.34
C PRO A 440 5.28 -50.59 -11.56
N MET A 441 6.56 -50.47 -11.17
CA MET A 441 7.55 -51.54 -11.33
C MET A 441 7.20 -52.76 -10.47
N LEU A 442 6.94 -52.55 -9.17
CA LEU A 442 6.55 -53.62 -8.25
C LEU A 442 5.21 -54.24 -8.63
N PHE A 443 4.26 -53.41 -9.09
CA PHE A 443 3.00 -53.89 -9.63
C PHE A 443 3.19 -54.78 -10.87
N SER A 444 4.16 -54.50 -11.74
CA SER A 444 4.36 -55.28 -12.97
C SER A 444 4.84 -56.73 -12.73
N ASP A 445 5.44 -57.00 -11.57
CA ASP A 445 5.96 -58.31 -11.22
C ASP A 445 4.91 -59.22 -10.55
N LEU A 446 3.96 -58.64 -9.81
CA LEU A 446 2.89 -59.39 -9.14
C LEU A 446 2.02 -60.25 -10.09
N PRO A 447 1.54 -59.76 -11.25
CA PRO A 447 0.83 -60.58 -12.23
C PRO A 447 1.67 -61.74 -12.76
N LYS A 448 2.99 -61.59 -12.88
CA LYS A 448 3.88 -62.68 -13.32
C LYS A 448 3.98 -63.76 -12.24
N VAL A 449 4.05 -63.36 -10.97
CA VAL A 449 4.06 -64.29 -9.82
C VAL A 449 2.74 -65.04 -9.74
N TYR A 450 1.61 -64.32 -9.85
CA TYR A 450 0.27 -64.91 -9.91
C TYR A 450 0.11 -65.91 -11.07
N ALA A 451 0.52 -65.52 -12.28
CA ALA A 451 0.48 -66.41 -13.44
C ALA A 451 1.33 -67.66 -13.21
N ARG A 452 2.54 -67.53 -12.66
CA ARG A 452 3.41 -68.68 -12.36
C ARG A 452 2.82 -69.61 -11.29
N SER A 453 2.22 -69.08 -10.23
CA SER A 453 1.64 -69.90 -9.15
C SER A 453 0.39 -70.63 -9.63
N LEU A 454 -0.49 -69.96 -10.37
CA LEU A 454 -1.66 -70.60 -10.94
C LEU A 454 -1.33 -71.57 -12.07
N CYS A 455 -0.34 -71.28 -12.93
CA CYS A 455 0.11 -72.26 -13.93
C CYS A 455 0.51 -73.59 -13.28
N ARG A 456 1.18 -73.55 -12.12
CA ARG A 456 1.53 -74.76 -11.36
C ARG A 456 0.32 -75.50 -10.78
N LEU A 457 -0.76 -74.78 -10.44
CA LEU A 457 -2.02 -75.38 -9.99
C LEU A 457 -2.72 -76.05 -11.18
N TYR A 458 -2.93 -75.31 -12.27
CA TYR A 458 -3.55 -75.82 -13.48
C TYR A 458 -2.78 -77.02 -14.06
N GLU A 459 -1.45 -77.00 -14.10
CA GLU A 459 -0.65 -78.15 -14.52
C GLU A 459 -0.90 -79.39 -13.65
N ARG A 460 -1.06 -79.23 -12.34
CA ARG A 460 -1.37 -80.33 -11.41
C ARG A 460 -2.79 -80.85 -11.62
N GLU A 461 -3.77 -79.96 -11.75
CA GLU A 461 -5.16 -80.33 -11.98
C GLU A 461 -5.35 -81.01 -13.34
N ILE A 462 -4.71 -80.50 -14.39
CA ILE A 462 -4.74 -81.11 -15.73
C ILE A 462 -4.11 -82.51 -15.70
N LYS A 463 -2.94 -82.67 -15.04
CA LYS A 463 -2.32 -83.99 -14.86
C LYS A 463 -3.24 -84.96 -14.11
N ASN A 464 -3.83 -84.53 -13.00
CA ASN A 464 -4.76 -85.36 -12.22
C ASN A 464 -6.03 -85.69 -13.00
N PHE A 465 -6.58 -84.75 -13.76
CA PHE A 465 -7.74 -84.95 -14.62
C PHE A 465 -7.46 -86.01 -15.69
N PHE A 466 -6.31 -85.92 -16.37
CA PHE A 466 -5.90 -86.94 -17.36
C PHE A 466 -5.62 -88.30 -16.72
N GLU A 467 -5.07 -88.33 -15.50
CA GLU A 467 -4.85 -89.58 -14.76
C GLU A 467 -6.16 -90.24 -14.32
N MET A 468 -7.14 -89.47 -13.86
CA MET A 468 -8.49 -89.98 -13.57
C MET A 468 -9.23 -90.41 -14.84
N ALA A 469 -9.13 -89.67 -15.94
CA ALA A 469 -9.67 -90.10 -17.23
C ALA A 469 -9.02 -91.41 -17.69
N ARG A 470 -7.70 -91.56 -17.50
CA ARG A 470 -6.98 -92.82 -17.78
C ARG A 470 -7.49 -93.97 -16.93
N VAL A 471 -7.68 -93.79 -15.62
CA VAL A 471 -8.20 -94.82 -14.71
C VAL A 471 -9.64 -95.22 -15.05
N LEU A 472 -10.49 -94.26 -15.44
CA LEU A 472 -11.85 -94.53 -15.88
C LEU A 472 -11.90 -95.26 -17.23
N LEU A 473 -11.03 -94.90 -18.18
CA LEU A 473 -10.93 -95.55 -19.50
C LEU A 473 -10.29 -96.95 -19.45
N LEU A 474 -9.36 -97.19 -18.51
CA LEU A 474 -8.75 -98.51 -18.25
C LEU A 474 -9.56 -99.39 -17.29
N GLY A 475 -10.83 -99.05 -17.00
CA GLY A 475 -11.65 -99.66 -15.95
C GLY A 475 -11.44 -101.17 -15.67
N ARG A 476 -11.17 -101.45 -14.39
CA ARG A 476 -11.23 -102.73 -13.64
C ARG A 476 -10.65 -103.99 -14.33
N PRO A 477 -9.59 -104.64 -13.80
CA PRO A 477 -9.31 -106.02 -14.19
C PRO A 477 -10.56 -106.86 -13.89
N LYS A 478 -11.06 -107.55 -14.92
CA LYS A 478 -12.14 -108.52 -14.81
C LYS A 478 -11.85 -109.48 -13.66
N ASP A 479 -12.75 -109.54 -12.68
CA ASP A 479 -12.95 -110.75 -11.89
C ASP A 479 -13.34 -111.86 -12.88
N SER A 480 -12.37 -112.71 -13.20
CA SER A 480 -12.59 -113.98 -13.88
C SER A 480 -13.11 -115.00 -12.86
N LYS A 481 -14.29 -115.54 -13.17
CA LYS A 481 -14.92 -116.72 -12.54
C LYS A 481 -13.95 -117.86 -12.26
#